data_AF-A0A9D7DZB1-F1
#
_entry.id   AF-A0A9D7DZB1-F1
#
_cell.length_a   1.000
_cell.length_b   1.000
_cell.length_c   1.000
_cell.angle_alpha   90.00
_cell.angle_beta   90.00
_cell.angle_gamma   90.00
#
_symmetry.space_group_name_H-M   'P 1'
#
loop_
_entity.id
_entity.type
_entity.pdbx_description
1 polymer ?
#
loop_
_entity_poly.entity_id
_entity_poly.type
_entity_poly.pdbx_seq_one_letter_code
_entity_poly.pdbx_strand_id
1 'polypeptide(L)'
;MHATPPLSARLRSLIDALSHGLVERTTPVRLALLAALTGEHLLLIGPPGTAKSELARRLHRAFRDAAYFERLLTRFSVPEELFGPLSIAALEQDRYERQTAGFLPQATIAFIDEVFKANSAILNALLTLLNEREFDNGAQRIACPLISVIGASNEVPQDEALAAFHDRFLLRLSIVPVSDAGFPVLLRLPSDSTFAVDPALQIAPTELSAFAAAIDAVSLPEPIVELIAQLRGHLAAHDIAVSDRRWHKTVRLLKASALSNGRDAVSIWDLWLTQFCATAEPVQAGIVAEWYLGMLGVQGVIDPARFGRVVEAFEAQLEIEQNANDLNYDEQGVLTAGNLLDHQVNDGKGASVAPRLSPFLRTRRYGTTHIGARVAQVQSAIDELGAYLDSLDHLADELAHEVPRHLWIAPEFAQQAALHLAGTRANIVALQARAHAARNGYAALPRLAVDSRIAPEPVVVD
;
A
#
# COMPACT_ATOMS: atom_id res chain seq x y z
N MET A 1 12.08 -22.99 -34.36
CA MET A 1 12.55 -21.88 -33.50
C MET A 1 11.43 -21.59 -32.51
N HIS A 2 11.46 -22.18 -31.32
CA HIS A 2 10.50 -21.82 -30.27
C HIS A 2 10.88 -20.43 -29.77
N ALA A 3 10.01 -19.44 -30.00
CA ALA A 3 10.19 -18.10 -29.46
C ALA A 3 10.32 -18.20 -27.94
N THR A 4 11.38 -17.62 -27.38
CA THR A 4 11.57 -17.56 -25.93
C THR A 4 10.36 -16.87 -25.33
N PRO A 5 9.66 -17.48 -24.35
CA PRO A 5 8.50 -16.85 -23.73
C PRO A 5 8.91 -15.51 -23.10
N PRO A 6 8.02 -14.51 -23.09
CA PRO A 6 8.29 -13.25 -22.41
C PRO A 6 8.65 -13.52 -20.93
N LEU A 7 9.61 -12.77 -20.40
CA LEU A 7 10.15 -12.94 -19.05
C LEU A 7 9.04 -13.06 -17.99
N SER A 8 7.99 -12.24 -18.12
CA SER A 8 6.82 -12.24 -17.22
C SER A 8 6.08 -13.59 -17.19
N ALA A 9 5.88 -14.23 -18.33
CA ALA A 9 5.22 -15.53 -18.42
C ALA A 9 6.07 -16.64 -17.77
N ARG A 10 7.38 -16.63 -18.03
CA ARG A 10 8.32 -17.57 -17.40
C ARG A 10 8.37 -17.39 -15.87
N LEU A 11 8.43 -16.15 -15.39
CA LEU A 11 8.40 -15.84 -13.96
C LEU A 11 7.09 -16.28 -13.31
N ARG A 12 5.94 -16.12 -13.99
CA ARG A 12 4.65 -16.63 -13.50
C ARG A 12 4.69 -18.14 -13.33
N SER A 13 5.11 -18.89 -14.37
CA SER A 13 5.24 -20.34 -14.29
C SER A 13 6.22 -20.78 -13.19
N LEU A 14 7.29 -20.02 -12.98
CA LEU A 14 8.25 -20.26 -11.90
C LEU A 14 7.61 -20.03 -10.51
N ILE A 15 6.86 -18.95 -10.32
CA ILE A 15 6.11 -18.66 -9.08
C ILE A 15 5.09 -19.77 -8.81
N ASP A 16 4.35 -20.20 -9.83
CA ASP A 16 3.34 -21.26 -9.72
C ASP A 16 3.99 -22.59 -9.33
N ALA A 17 5.13 -22.94 -9.95
CA ALA A 17 5.91 -24.11 -9.57
C ALA A 17 6.38 -24.01 -8.11
N LEU A 18 7.04 -22.92 -7.73
CA LEU A 18 7.54 -22.71 -6.36
C LEU A 18 6.43 -22.74 -5.30
N SER A 19 5.22 -22.30 -5.64
CA SER A 19 4.06 -22.28 -4.75
C SER A 19 3.35 -23.63 -4.65
N HIS A 20 3.56 -24.55 -5.59
CA HIS A 20 2.84 -25.81 -5.68
C HIS A 20 3.04 -26.69 -4.43
N GLY A 21 1.96 -27.02 -3.73
CA GLY A 21 2.03 -27.80 -2.48
C GLY A 21 2.45 -27.00 -1.24
N LEU A 22 2.48 -25.67 -1.32
CA LEU A 22 2.49 -24.82 -0.13
C LEU A 22 1.11 -24.18 0.06
N VAL A 23 0.50 -24.41 1.21
CA VAL A 23 -0.81 -23.82 1.54
C VAL A 23 -0.61 -22.43 2.12
N GLU A 24 -1.26 -21.43 1.54
CA GLU A 24 -1.21 -20.03 2.01
C GLU A 24 0.23 -19.47 2.08
N ARG A 25 1.10 -19.81 1.11
CA ARG A 25 2.49 -19.29 1.03
C ARG A 25 2.84 -18.61 -0.29
N THR A 26 1.84 -18.28 -1.10
CA THR A 26 2.03 -17.61 -2.40
C THR A 26 2.76 -16.26 -2.24
N THR A 27 2.35 -15.43 -1.27
CA THR A 27 3.00 -14.13 -1.00
C THR A 27 4.45 -14.28 -0.54
N PRO A 28 4.80 -15.13 0.46
CA PRO A 28 6.19 -15.42 0.79
C PRO A 28 7.04 -15.85 -0.41
N VAL A 29 6.51 -16.73 -1.28
CA VAL A 29 7.23 -17.21 -2.49
C VAL A 29 7.51 -16.06 -3.43
N ARG A 30 6.51 -15.23 -3.72
CA ARG A 30 6.64 -14.07 -4.61
C ARG A 30 7.67 -13.07 -4.08
N LEU A 31 7.60 -12.73 -2.79
CA LEU A 31 8.56 -11.81 -2.16
C LEU A 31 9.97 -12.40 -2.11
N ALA A 32 10.13 -13.70 -1.83
CA ALA A 32 11.43 -14.36 -1.81
C ALA A 32 12.09 -14.36 -3.19
N LEU A 33 11.32 -14.63 -4.25
CA LEU A 33 11.83 -14.57 -5.62
C LEU A 33 12.17 -13.12 -6.03
N LEU A 34 11.33 -12.15 -5.71
CA LEU A 34 11.60 -10.74 -6.00
C LEU A 34 12.84 -10.22 -5.25
N ALA A 35 13.01 -10.62 -3.98
CA ALA A 35 14.22 -10.35 -3.21
C ALA A 35 15.46 -10.87 -3.96
N ALA A 36 15.41 -12.13 -4.40
CA ALA A 36 16.53 -12.75 -5.11
C ALA A 36 16.80 -12.12 -6.48
N LEU A 37 15.77 -11.74 -7.24
CA LEU A 37 15.93 -11.02 -8.51
C LEU A 37 16.59 -9.66 -8.36
N THR A 38 16.42 -9.01 -7.21
CA THR A 38 16.99 -7.69 -6.91
C THR A 38 18.32 -7.77 -6.14
N GLY A 39 18.75 -8.98 -5.76
CA GLY A 39 19.92 -9.18 -4.91
C GLY A 39 19.70 -8.74 -3.46
N GLU A 40 18.45 -8.67 -3.01
CA GLU A 40 18.04 -8.26 -1.67
C GLU A 40 17.66 -9.47 -0.80
N HIS A 41 17.48 -9.23 0.49
CA HIS A 41 17.22 -10.26 1.50
C HIS A 41 15.80 -10.19 2.07
N LEU A 42 15.24 -11.36 2.42
CA LEU A 42 13.92 -11.51 3.02
C LEU A 42 14.04 -12.00 4.46
N LEU A 43 13.35 -11.33 5.38
CA LEU A 43 13.18 -11.79 6.75
C LEU A 43 11.76 -12.32 6.97
N LEU A 44 11.67 -13.54 7.48
CA LEU A 44 10.42 -14.20 7.84
C LEU A 44 10.27 -14.28 9.35
N ILE A 45 9.22 -13.65 9.88
CA ILE A 45 8.94 -13.62 11.32
C ILE A 45 7.68 -14.43 11.61
N GLY A 46 7.78 -15.43 12.47
CA GLY A 46 6.63 -16.25 12.84
C GLY A 46 7.04 -17.53 13.55
N PRO A 47 6.08 -18.31 14.07
CA PRO A 47 6.37 -19.50 14.87
C PRO A 47 7.13 -20.59 14.07
N PRO A 48 7.77 -21.55 14.75
CA PRO A 48 8.35 -22.72 14.11
C PRO A 48 7.27 -23.57 13.43
N GLY A 49 7.66 -24.36 12.43
CA GLY A 49 6.73 -25.24 11.71
C GLY A 49 5.87 -24.57 10.62
N THR A 50 6.17 -23.32 10.26
CA THR A 50 5.42 -22.54 9.25
C THR A 50 5.98 -22.63 7.81
N ALA A 51 6.80 -23.64 7.52
CA ALA A 51 7.46 -23.90 6.23
C ALA A 51 8.48 -22.84 5.75
N LYS A 52 9.10 -22.09 6.68
CA LYS A 52 10.13 -21.06 6.37
C LYS A 52 11.37 -21.64 5.67
N SER A 53 11.89 -22.76 6.18
CA SER A 53 13.06 -23.42 5.58
C SER A 53 12.75 -24.07 4.23
N GLU A 54 11.53 -24.60 4.07
CA GLU A 54 11.06 -25.14 2.79
C GLU A 54 10.99 -24.06 1.71
N LEU A 55 10.55 -22.84 2.06
CA LEU A 55 10.57 -21.71 1.14
C LEU A 55 11.97 -21.44 0.56
N ALA A 56 13.00 -21.48 1.41
CA ALA A 56 14.37 -21.24 1.00
C ALA A 56 14.94 -22.38 0.13
N ARG A 57 14.65 -23.64 0.50
CA ARG A 57 15.00 -24.82 -0.32
C ARG A 57 14.40 -24.72 -1.72
N ARG A 58 13.15 -24.27 -1.83
CA ARG A 58 12.47 -24.08 -3.12
C ARG A 58 13.05 -22.92 -3.91
N LEU A 59 13.25 -21.77 -3.27
CA LEU A 59 13.86 -20.60 -3.92
C LEU A 59 15.20 -20.96 -4.55
N HIS A 60 16.04 -21.75 -3.87
CA HIS A 60 17.31 -22.21 -4.42
C HIS A 60 17.15 -22.96 -5.76
N ARG A 61 16.11 -23.78 -5.91
CA ARG A 61 15.82 -24.52 -7.16
C ARG A 61 15.37 -23.61 -8.31
N ALA A 62 15.05 -22.34 -8.03
CA ALA A 62 14.72 -21.36 -9.06
C ALA A 62 15.94 -20.89 -9.86
N PHE A 63 17.15 -21.12 -9.35
CA PHE A 63 18.41 -20.65 -9.95
C PHE A 63 19.24 -21.83 -10.45
N ARG A 64 19.84 -21.69 -11.62
CA ARG A 64 20.70 -22.72 -12.22
C ARG A 64 22.04 -22.76 -11.50
N ASP A 65 22.54 -23.96 -11.23
CA ASP A 65 23.84 -24.23 -10.58
C ASP A 65 24.04 -23.47 -9.27
N ALA A 66 22.95 -23.11 -8.59
CA ALA A 66 23.01 -22.44 -7.32
C ALA A 66 23.57 -23.40 -6.26
N ALA A 67 24.33 -22.86 -5.30
CA ALA A 67 24.70 -23.56 -4.08
C ALA A 67 23.74 -23.16 -2.95
N TYR A 68 23.29 -24.13 -2.14
CA TYR A 68 22.40 -23.91 -1.00
C TYR A 68 23.14 -24.07 0.31
N PHE A 69 22.92 -23.14 1.24
CA PHE A 69 23.41 -23.24 2.61
C PHE A 69 22.26 -23.06 3.61
N GLU A 70 22.25 -23.87 4.67
CA GLU A 70 21.24 -23.79 5.72
C GLU A 70 21.88 -23.98 7.09
N ARG A 71 21.51 -23.11 8.04
CA ARG A 71 21.97 -23.21 9.42
C ARG A 71 20.96 -22.59 10.39
N LEU A 72 20.76 -23.26 11.53
CA LEU A 72 20.09 -22.70 12.70
C LEU A 72 21.12 -22.02 13.60
N LEU A 73 20.89 -20.76 13.95
CA LEU A 73 21.76 -20.02 14.86
C LEU A 73 21.29 -20.10 16.30
N THR A 74 22.27 -20.19 17.19
CA THR A 74 22.09 -20.15 18.64
C THR A 74 23.14 -19.23 19.22
N ARG A 75 22.97 -18.86 20.50
CA ARG A 75 23.98 -18.08 21.25
C ARG A 75 25.34 -18.78 21.36
N PHE A 76 25.40 -20.09 21.08
CA PHE A 76 26.61 -20.90 21.13
C PHE A 76 27.16 -21.25 19.74
N SER A 77 26.48 -20.82 18.67
CA SER A 77 26.96 -21.06 17.31
C SER A 77 28.32 -20.42 17.13
N VAL A 78 29.24 -21.15 16.52
CA VAL A 78 30.60 -20.69 16.27
C VAL A 78 30.79 -20.30 14.79
N PRO A 79 31.72 -19.36 14.48
CA PRO A 79 31.97 -18.95 13.09
C PRO A 79 32.28 -20.10 12.13
N GLU A 80 32.90 -21.18 12.61
CA GLU A 80 33.25 -22.37 11.82
C GLU A 80 32.02 -23.07 11.23
N GLU A 81 30.87 -22.98 11.90
CA GLU A 81 29.62 -23.57 11.43
C GLU A 81 29.03 -22.86 10.21
N LEU A 82 29.35 -21.57 10.04
CA LEU A 82 28.81 -20.73 8.97
C LEU A 82 29.83 -20.48 7.86
N PHE A 83 31.08 -20.26 8.23
CA PHE A 83 32.14 -19.83 7.32
C PHE A 83 33.17 -20.92 7.03
N GLY A 84 33.05 -22.07 7.69
CA GLY A 84 33.94 -23.20 7.56
C GLY A 84 35.07 -23.22 8.59
N PRO A 85 35.63 -24.41 8.87
CA PRO A 85 36.69 -24.58 9.85
C PRO A 85 37.99 -23.91 9.41
N LEU A 86 38.83 -23.56 10.38
CA LEU A 86 40.19 -23.11 10.09
C LEU A 86 41.01 -24.25 9.46
N SER A 87 41.80 -23.93 8.45
CA SER A 87 42.71 -24.88 7.82
C SER A 87 43.91 -25.10 8.75
N ILE A 88 44.04 -26.32 9.28
CA ILE A 88 45.18 -26.71 10.14
C ILE A 88 46.50 -26.52 9.39
N ALA A 89 46.55 -26.93 8.12
CA ALA A 89 47.76 -26.78 7.28
C ALA A 89 48.13 -25.31 7.02
N ALA A 90 47.15 -24.40 6.95
CA ALA A 90 47.43 -22.97 6.82
C ALA A 90 47.88 -22.37 8.15
N LEU A 91 47.27 -22.81 9.26
CA LEU A 91 47.62 -22.36 10.61
C LEU A 91 49.04 -22.79 11.01
N GLU A 92 49.48 -23.99 10.62
CA GLU A 92 50.88 -24.44 10.76
C GLU A 92 51.88 -23.53 10.02
N GLN A 93 51.39 -22.71 9.08
CA GLN A 93 52.16 -21.75 8.30
C GLN A 93 51.83 -20.30 8.71
N ASP A 94 51.32 -20.10 9.93
CA ASP A 94 50.91 -18.82 10.51
C ASP A 94 49.84 -18.06 9.69
N ARG A 95 49.03 -18.77 8.90
CA ARG A 95 47.92 -18.20 8.12
C ARG A 95 46.56 -18.58 8.67
N TYR A 96 45.76 -17.57 8.99
CA TYR A 96 44.39 -17.72 9.50
C TYR A 96 43.37 -17.88 8.35
N GLU A 97 43.46 -18.98 7.61
CA GLU A 97 42.57 -19.26 6.47
C GLU A 97 41.49 -20.30 6.83
N ARG A 98 40.25 -20.07 6.39
CA ARG A 98 39.10 -20.97 6.53
C ARG A 98 38.85 -21.77 5.26
N GLN A 99 38.39 -23.01 5.45
CA GLN A 99 37.90 -23.88 4.38
C GLN A 99 36.43 -23.58 4.08
N THR A 100 36.19 -22.68 3.13
CA THR A 100 34.84 -22.15 2.84
C THR A 100 33.98 -23.05 1.95
N ALA A 101 34.51 -24.20 1.50
CA ALA A 101 33.82 -25.12 0.60
C ALA A 101 32.58 -25.74 1.26
N GLY A 102 31.41 -25.53 0.65
CA GLY A 102 30.12 -25.99 1.19
C GLY A 102 29.53 -25.11 2.30
N PHE A 103 30.13 -23.95 2.57
CA PHE A 103 29.70 -23.00 3.59
C PHE A 103 29.14 -21.70 2.97
N LEU A 104 28.65 -20.81 3.83
CA LEU A 104 27.98 -19.57 3.42
C LEU A 104 28.79 -18.71 2.41
N PRO A 105 30.13 -18.56 2.51
CA PRO A 105 30.88 -17.76 1.55
C PRO A 105 30.86 -18.29 0.11
N GLN A 106 30.50 -19.56 -0.12
CA GLN A 106 30.35 -20.15 -1.46
C GLN A 106 28.88 -20.40 -1.84
N ALA A 107 27.93 -20.04 -0.98
CA ALA A 107 26.52 -20.26 -1.21
C ALA A 107 25.92 -19.16 -2.10
N THR A 108 25.00 -19.56 -2.97
CA THR A 108 24.23 -18.65 -3.83
C THR A 108 22.94 -18.22 -3.13
N ILE A 109 22.29 -19.17 -2.45
CA ILE A 109 21.09 -18.93 -1.63
C ILE A 109 21.35 -19.51 -0.25
N ALA A 110 21.03 -18.75 0.80
CA ALA A 110 21.17 -19.21 2.17
C ALA A 110 19.88 -19.07 2.98
N PHE A 111 19.63 -20.05 3.84
CA PHE A 111 18.63 -19.97 4.90
C PHE A 111 19.33 -19.90 6.25
N ILE A 112 18.99 -18.88 7.04
CA ILE A 112 19.53 -18.70 8.39
C ILE A 112 18.36 -18.61 9.36
N ASP A 113 18.15 -19.68 10.12
CA ASP A 113 17.11 -19.73 11.14
C ASP A 113 17.61 -19.13 12.45
N GLU A 114 16.71 -18.47 13.18
CA GLU A 114 17.00 -17.68 14.37
C GLU A 114 18.17 -16.69 14.19
N VAL A 115 18.13 -15.95 13.08
CA VAL A 115 19.23 -15.11 12.59
C VAL A 115 19.75 -14.08 13.62
N PHE A 116 18.90 -13.67 14.57
CA PHE A 116 19.24 -12.68 15.62
C PHE A 116 19.87 -13.28 16.88
N LYS A 117 19.94 -14.62 17.01
CA LYS A 117 20.47 -15.29 18.21
C LYS A 117 21.99 -15.54 18.15
N ALA A 118 22.64 -15.11 17.08
CA ALA A 118 24.08 -15.31 16.88
C ALA A 118 24.92 -14.39 17.77
N ASN A 119 26.19 -14.76 17.98
CA ASN A 119 27.14 -13.88 18.66
C ASN A 119 27.60 -12.72 17.77
N SER A 120 28.21 -11.70 18.38
CA SER A 120 28.67 -10.48 17.68
C SER A 120 29.69 -10.75 16.57
N ALA A 121 30.56 -11.73 16.72
CA ALA A 121 31.55 -12.09 15.70
C ALA A 121 30.86 -12.60 14.41
N ILE A 122 29.85 -13.46 14.56
CA ILE A 122 29.04 -13.95 13.44
C ILE A 122 28.26 -12.79 12.80
N LEU A 123 27.58 -11.97 13.60
CA LEU A 123 26.78 -10.87 13.09
C LEU A 123 27.62 -9.87 12.28
N ASN A 124 28.81 -9.51 12.77
CA ASN A 124 29.71 -8.60 12.06
C ASN A 124 30.19 -9.19 10.72
N ALA A 125 30.57 -10.47 10.69
CA ALA A 125 30.95 -11.13 9.44
C ALA A 125 29.76 -11.23 8.46
N LEU A 126 28.55 -11.49 8.96
CA LEU A 126 27.33 -11.47 8.15
C LEU A 126 27.02 -10.07 7.63
N LEU A 127 27.25 -9.00 8.40
CA LEU A 127 27.03 -7.63 7.92
C LEU A 127 27.86 -7.33 6.66
N THR A 128 29.14 -7.71 6.64
CA THR A 128 30.01 -7.54 5.47
C THR A 128 29.53 -8.40 4.30
N LEU A 129 29.27 -9.69 4.56
CA LEU A 129 28.87 -10.65 3.53
C LEU A 129 27.51 -10.30 2.87
N LEU A 130 26.54 -9.85 3.67
CA LEU A 130 25.21 -9.46 3.16
C LEU A 130 25.25 -8.13 2.39
N ASN A 131 26.14 -7.20 2.75
CA ASN A 131 26.23 -5.90 2.09
C ASN A 131 27.11 -5.91 0.84
N GLU A 132 28.38 -6.28 1.05
CA GLU A 132 29.46 -6.11 0.07
C GLU A 132 29.57 -7.33 -0.83
N ARG A 133 28.90 -8.43 -0.47
CA ARG A 133 29.10 -9.74 -1.11
C ARG A 133 30.56 -10.18 -1.02
N GLU A 134 31.20 -9.83 0.10
CA GLU A 134 32.60 -10.15 0.37
C GLU A 134 32.76 -10.77 1.75
N PHE A 135 33.77 -11.63 1.90
CA PHE A 135 34.11 -12.28 3.16
C PHE A 135 35.61 -12.15 3.43
N ASP A 136 35.95 -11.70 4.63
CA ASP A 136 37.34 -11.61 5.09
C ASP A 136 37.81 -13.00 5.57
N ASN A 137 38.60 -13.67 4.72
CA ASN A 137 39.19 -14.97 5.00
C ASN A 137 40.67 -14.81 5.41
N GLY A 138 40.89 -14.50 6.68
CA GLY A 138 42.22 -14.18 7.18
C GLY A 138 42.71 -12.85 6.62
N ALA A 139 43.82 -12.87 5.88
CA ALA A 139 44.38 -11.67 5.24
C ALA A 139 43.79 -11.36 3.86
N GLN A 140 42.98 -12.26 3.30
CA GLN A 140 42.41 -12.10 1.96
C GLN A 140 40.92 -11.84 2.05
N ARG A 141 40.45 -10.90 1.23
CA ARG A 141 39.03 -10.70 1.01
C ARG A 141 38.59 -11.46 -0.24
N ILE A 142 37.57 -12.30 -0.10
CA ILE A 142 37.03 -13.12 -1.18
C ILE A 142 35.63 -12.65 -1.55
N ALA A 143 35.29 -12.68 -2.84
CA ALA A 143 33.94 -12.42 -3.32
C ALA A 143 33.04 -13.64 -3.10
N CYS A 144 31.81 -13.40 -2.65
CA CYS A 144 30.80 -14.39 -2.36
C CYS A 144 29.73 -14.38 -3.48
N PRO A 145 29.32 -15.53 -4.05
CA PRO A 145 28.33 -15.61 -5.13
C PRO A 145 26.88 -15.46 -4.63
N LEU A 146 26.69 -14.87 -3.45
CA LEU A 146 25.42 -14.82 -2.76
C LEU A 146 24.42 -13.92 -3.51
N ILE A 147 23.30 -14.51 -3.94
CA ILE A 147 22.17 -13.81 -4.53
C ILE A 147 21.25 -13.29 -3.42
N SER A 148 20.82 -14.16 -2.52
CA SER A 148 19.86 -13.80 -1.48
C SER A 148 19.96 -14.69 -0.24
N VAL A 149 19.41 -14.18 0.84
CA VAL A 149 19.34 -14.84 2.15
C VAL A 149 17.91 -14.70 2.63
N ILE A 150 17.36 -15.84 3.05
CA ILE A 150 16.11 -15.89 3.79
C ILE A 150 16.48 -16.06 5.26
N GLY A 151 16.33 -14.98 6.02
CA GLY A 151 16.43 -15.02 7.47
C GLY A 151 15.10 -15.45 8.07
N ALA A 152 15.14 -16.26 9.13
CA ALA A 152 13.97 -16.53 9.94
C ALA A 152 14.22 -16.16 11.40
N SER A 153 13.17 -15.71 12.07
CA SER A 153 13.14 -15.60 13.52
C SER A 153 11.70 -15.72 14.02
N ASN A 154 11.55 -15.98 15.31
CA ASN A 154 10.24 -16.00 15.95
C ASN A 154 9.80 -14.60 16.40
N GLU A 155 10.75 -13.68 16.61
CA GLU A 155 10.49 -12.33 17.13
C GLU A 155 11.35 -11.27 16.42
N VAL A 156 10.91 -10.02 16.48
CA VAL A 156 11.72 -8.87 16.03
C VAL A 156 12.77 -8.58 17.10
N PRO A 157 14.04 -8.32 16.73
CA PRO A 157 15.07 -8.00 17.71
C PRO A 157 14.75 -6.67 18.41
N GLN A 158 14.76 -6.69 19.75
CA GLN A 158 14.60 -5.48 20.57
C GLN A 158 15.93 -4.76 20.86
N ASP A 159 17.05 -5.44 20.63
CA ASP A 159 18.39 -4.88 20.87
C ASP A 159 18.78 -3.91 19.75
N GLU A 160 19.11 -2.67 20.13
CA GLU A 160 19.56 -1.62 19.23
C GLU A 160 20.84 -2.03 18.49
N ALA A 161 21.70 -2.85 19.09
CA ALA A 161 22.89 -3.40 18.42
C ALA A 161 22.54 -4.26 17.20
N LEU A 162 21.35 -4.85 17.17
CA LEU A 162 20.85 -5.66 16.06
C LEU A 162 20.11 -4.84 15.01
N ALA A 163 19.82 -3.56 15.26
CA ALA A 163 19.08 -2.71 14.31
C ALA A 163 19.80 -2.59 12.96
N ALA A 164 21.13 -2.45 12.99
CA ALA A 164 21.94 -2.37 11.77
C ALA A 164 21.92 -3.66 10.94
N PHE A 165 21.82 -4.82 11.60
CA PHE A 165 21.70 -6.13 10.97
C PHE A 165 20.28 -6.38 10.46
N HIS A 166 19.28 -6.02 11.26
CA HIS A 166 17.88 -6.05 10.89
C HIS A 166 17.59 -5.20 9.65
N ASP A 167 18.25 -4.05 9.49
CA ASP A 167 18.11 -3.19 8.30
C ASP A 167 18.63 -3.85 7.01
N ARG A 168 19.43 -4.91 7.09
CA ARG A 168 19.96 -5.63 5.91
C ARG A 168 18.92 -6.48 5.21
N PHE A 169 17.85 -6.81 5.92
CA PHE A 169 16.66 -7.41 5.32
C PHE A 169 15.77 -6.28 4.83
N LEU A 170 15.76 -6.08 3.51
CA LEU A 170 14.89 -5.09 2.87
C LEU A 170 13.43 -5.51 3.07
N LEU A 171 13.11 -6.73 2.66
CA LEU A 171 11.77 -7.29 2.74
C LEU A 171 11.58 -7.99 4.08
N ARG A 172 10.43 -7.75 4.70
CA ARG A 172 10.03 -8.34 5.98
C ARG A 172 8.60 -8.82 5.89
N LEU A 173 8.35 -10.05 6.34
CA LEU A 173 7.04 -10.65 6.28
C LEU A 173 6.74 -11.43 7.56
N SER A 174 5.57 -11.21 8.13
CA SER A 174 5.06 -12.09 9.18
C SER A 174 4.38 -13.31 8.55
N ILE A 175 4.71 -14.51 9.02
CA ILE A 175 4.08 -15.76 8.61
C ILE A 175 3.31 -16.33 9.80
N VAL A 176 2.02 -16.52 9.59
CA VAL A 176 1.12 -17.18 10.54
C VAL A 176 0.92 -18.65 10.17
N PRO A 177 0.52 -19.51 11.13
CA PRO A 177 0.01 -20.84 10.82
C PRO A 177 -1.10 -20.81 9.77
N VAL A 178 -1.29 -21.93 9.07
CA VAL A 178 -2.34 -22.07 8.06
C VAL A 178 -3.70 -21.85 8.70
N SER A 179 -4.59 -21.13 8.02
CA SER A 179 -5.94 -20.86 8.49
C SER A 179 -6.78 -22.14 8.62
N ASP A 180 -7.91 -22.06 9.35
CA ASP A 180 -8.86 -23.16 9.45
C ASP A 180 -9.39 -23.61 8.07
N ALA A 181 -9.47 -22.69 7.10
CA ALA A 181 -9.88 -22.98 5.73
C ALA A 181 -8.79 -23.71 4.93
N GLY A 182 -7.52 -23.37 5.16
CA GLY A 182 -6.38 -24.02 4.52
C GLY A 182 -5.99 -25.36 5.16
N PHE A 183 -6.36 -25.58 6.42
CA PHE A 183 -5.96 -26.77 7.18
C PHE A 183 -6.37 -28.10 6.51
N PRO A 184 -7.60 -28.27 5.98
CA PRO A 184 -7.96 -29.47 5.23
C PRO A 184 -7.11 -29.71 3.98
N VAL A 185 -6.66 -28.65 3.31
CA VAL A 185 -5.79 -28.75 2.14
C VAL A 185 -4.41 -29.23 2.57
N LEU A 186 -3.88 -28.67 3.66
CA LEU A 186 -2.59 -29.07 4.24
C LEU A 186 -2.56 -30.56 4.58
N LEU A 187 -3.62 -31.09 5.21
CA LEU A 187 -3.71 -32.51 5.58
C LEU A 187 -3.81 -33.47 4.39
N ARG A 188 -4.20 -32.97 3.21
CA ARG A 188 -4.33 -33.77 1.98
C ARG A 188 -3.09 -33.70 1.10
N LEU A 189 -2.07 -32.93 1.49
CA LEU A 189 -0.83 -32.87 0.75
C LEU A 189 -0.11 -34.22 0.79
N PRO A 190 0.49 -34.65 -0.33
CA PRO A 190 1.32 -35.85 -0.34
C PRO A 190 2.56 -35.64 0.55
N SER A 191 2.85 -36.63 1.40
CA SER A 191 3.97 -36.58 2.35
C SER A 191 5.35 -36.62 1.67
N ASP A 192 5.44 -37.29 0.51
CA ASP A 192 6.66 -37.41 -0.30
C ASP A 192 6.41 -36.81 -1.69
N SER A 193 6.56 -35.50 -1.82
CA SER A 193 6.65 -34.84 -3.13
C SER A 193 8.07 -34.31 -3.33
N THR A 194 8.78 -34.88 -4.28
CA THR A 194 10.06 -34.32 -4.72
C THR A 194 9.77 -33.05 -5.51
N PHE A 195 10.05 -31.90 -4.91
CA PHE A 195 9.93 -30.63 -5.60
C PHE A 195 11.08 -30.45 -6.60
N ALA A 196 10.73 -30.25 -7.86
CA ALA A 196 11.67 -29.91 -8.92
C ALA A 196 11.10 -28.77 -9.77
N VAL A 197 11.97 -27.82 -10.11
CA VAL A 197 11.68 -26.79 -11.10
C VAL A 197 12.22 -27.26 -12.45
N ASP A 198 11.41 -27.13 -13.49
CA ASP A 198 11.85 -27.40 -14.86
C ASP A 198 13.13 -26.59 -15.18
N PRO A 199 14.22 -27.23 -15.65
CA PRO A 199 15.45 -26.53 -16.04
C PRO A 199 15.26 -25.37 -17.01
N ALA A 200 14.20 -25.38 -17.83
CA ALA A 200 13.85 -24.28 -18.74
C ALA A 200 13.32 -23.03 -18.01
N LEU A 201 12.76 -23.19 -16.81
CA LEU A 201 12.27 -22.08 -15.98
C LEU A 201 13.38 -21.47 -15.12
N GLN A 202 14.40 -22.24 -14.76
CA GLN A 202 15.49 -21.82 -13.88
C GLN A 202 16.26 -20.61 -14.42
N ILE A 203 16.56 -19.66 -13.56
CA ILE A 203 17.25 -18.40 -13.88
C ILE A 203 18.76 -18.64 -13.91
N ALA A 204 19.40 -18.30 -15.03
CA ALA A 204 20.85 -18.36 -15.15
C ALA A 204 21.52 -17.10 -14.56
N PRO A 205 22.76 -17.20 -14.05
CA PRO A 205 23.47 -16.04 -13.50
C PRO A 205 23.60 -14.85 -14.47
N THR A 206 23.83 -15.12 -15.75
CA THR A 206 23.91 -14.08 -16.80
C THR A 206 22.58 -13.35 -17.02
N GLU A 207 21.46 -14.07 -16.94
CA GLU A 207 20.12 -13.48 -17.03
C GLU A 207 19.85 -12.58 -15.82
N LEU A 208 20.26 -13.02 -14.62
CA LEU A 208 20.12 -12.22 -13.40
C LEU A 208 20.94 -10.93 -13.47
N SER A 209 22.20 -11.00 -13.93
CA SER A 209 23.03 -9.81 -14.12
C SER A 209 22.45 -8.85 -15.17
N ALA A 210 21.92 -9.37 -16.28
CA ALA A 210 21.26 -8.58 -17.31
C ALA A 210 19.98 -7.91 -16.78
N PHE A 211 19.19 -8.64 -15.99
CA PHE A 211 18.00 -8.10 -15.33
C PHE A 211 18.38 -6.99 -14.34
N ALA A 212 19.41 -7.20 -13.51
CA ALA A 212 19.89 -6.21 -12.56
C ALA A 212 20.36 -4.90 -13.22
N ALA A 213 20.98 -4.99 -14.41
CA ALA A 213 21.38 -3.81 -15.19
C ALA A 213 20.18 -3.09 -15.82
N ALA A 214 19.16 -3.84 -16.26
CA ALA A 214 17.96 -3.28 -16.88
C ALA A 214 17.04 -2.54 -15.89
N ILE A 215 17.09 -2.88 -14.59
CA ILE A 215 16.30 -2.19 -13.54
C ILE A 215 16.56 -0.68 -13.55
N ASP A 216 17.80 -0.25 -13.77
CA ASP A 216 18.16 1.17 -13.68
C ASP A 216 17.57 2.02 -14.82
N ALA A 217 17.22 1.39 -15.94
CA ALA A 217 16.56 2.03 -17.09
C ALA A 217 15.06 2.26 -16.86
N VAL A 218 14.43 1.61 -15.88
CA VAL A 218 13.01 1.79 -15.57
C VAL A 218 12.79 3.18 -14.98
N SER A 219 11.82 3.90 -15.52
CA SER A 219 11.46 5.24 -15.08
C SER A 219 10.65 5.21 -13.77
N LEU A 220 10.85 6.23 -12.94
CA LEU A 220 10.04 6.49 -11.76
C LEU A 220 9.24 7.77 -12.04
N PRO A 221 7.95 7.67 -12.41
CA PRO A 221 7.15 8.85 -12.73
C PRO A 221 6.98 9.79 -11.52
N GLU A 222 6.90 11.10 -11.77
CA GLU A 222 6.75 12.11 -10.71
C GLU A 222 5.55 11.85 -9.78
N PRO A 223 4.35 11.44 -10.26
CA PRO A 223 3.26 11.10 -9.36
C PRO A 223 3.60 9.98 -8.37
N ILE A 224 4.43 9.01 -8.76
CA ILE A 224 4.88 7.94 -7.86
C ILE A 224 5.88 8.48 -6.83
N VAL A 225 6.76 9.42 -7.22
CA VAL A 225 7.67 10.11 -6.30
C VAL A 225 6.89 10.87 -5.23
N GLU A 226 5.87 11.61 -5.64
CA GLU A 226 4.97 12.34 -4.73
C GLU A 226 4.27 11.38 -3.75
N LEU A 227 3.75 10.24 -4.23
CA LEU A 227 3.14 9.21 -3.38
C LEU A 227 4.14 8.62 -2.37
N ILE A 228 5.38 8.35 -2.79
CA ILE A 228 6.42 7.87 -1.87
C ILE A 228 6.76 8.94 -0.82
N ALA A 229 6.81 10.22 -1.20
CA ALA A 229 7.03 11.33 -0.27
C ALA A 229 5.88 11.47 0.74
N GLN A 230 4.63 11.31 0.29
CA GLN A 230 3.46 11.27 1.17
C GLN A 230 3.52 10.09 2.13
N LEU A 231 3.89 8.89 1.66
CA LEU A 231 4.09 7.72 2.53
C LEU A 231 5.17 7.99 3.59
N ARG A 232 6.29 8.62 3.21
CA ARG A 232 7.34 9.01 4.16
C ARG A 232 6.78 9.94 5.25
N GLY A 233 5.99 10.94 4.87
CA GLY A 233 5.33 11.84 5.82
C GLY A 233 4.34 11.10 6.74
N HIS A 234 3.55 10.19 6.17
CA HIS A 234 2.60 9.37 6.92
C HIS A 234 3.29 8.46 7.94
N LEU A 235 4.40 7.83 7.57
CA LEU A 235 5.20 7.00 8.47
C LEU A 235 5.87 7.83 9.58
N ALA A 236 6.37 9.01 9.26
CA ALA A 236 6.94 9.92 10.25
C ALA A 236 5.89 10.38 11.28
N ALA A 237 4.64 10.59 10.86
CA ALA A 237 3.53 10.92 11.77
C ALA A 237 3.15 9.78 12.73
N HIS A 238 3.55 8.54 12.41
CA HIS A 238 3.36 7.35 13.26
C HIS A 238 4.65 6.94 14.01
N ASP A 239 5.65 7.84 14.09
CA ASP A 239 6.95 7.58 14.71
C ASP A 239 7.74 6.40 14.08
N ILE A 240 7.47 6.08 12.81
CA ILE A 240 8.17 5.02 12.07
C ILE A 240 9.31 5.64 11.26
N ALA A 241 10.53 5.48 11.75
CA ALA A 241 11.73 5.94 11.06
C ALA A 241 12.18 4.96 9.96
N VAL A 242 12.38 5.49 8.75
CA VAL A 242 12.86 4.73 7.59
C VAL A 242 14.13 5.40 7.05
N SER A 243 15.22 4.65 6.92
CA SER A 243 16.50 5.19 6.43
C SER A 243 16.43 5.56 4.94
N ASP A 244 17.20 6.58 4.54
CA ASP A 244 17.27 6.99 3.12
C ASP A 244 17.79 5.84 2.22
N ARG A 245 18.72 5.02 2.75
CA ARG A 245 19.20 3.80 2.08
C ARG A 245 18.07 2.83 1.77
N ARG A 246 17.15 2.64 2.72
CA ARG A 246 15.99 1.75 2.56
C ARG A 246 15.04 2.29 1.51
N TRP A 247 14.76 3.59 1.48
CA TRP A 247 13.97 4.20 0.40
C TRP A 247 14.57 3.95 -1.00
N HIS A 248 15.88 4.15 -1.14
CA HIS A 248 16.56 3.92 -2.41
C HIS A 248 16.46 2.44 -2.86
N LYS A 249 16.65 1.49 -1.94
CA LYS A 249 16.48 0.06 -2.19
C LYS A 249 15.03 -0.33 -2.52
N THR A 250 14.05 0.25 -1.81
CA THR A 250 12.63 0.06 -2.10
C THR A 250 12.31 0.51 -3.53
N VAL A 251 12.78 1.69 -3.95
CA VAL A 251 12.59 2.16 -5.34
C VAL A 251 13.19 1.19 -6.36
N ARG A 252 14.40 0.67 -6.12
CA ARG A 252 15.02 -0.35 -6.99
C ARG A 252 14.15 -1.61 -7.09
N LEU A 253 13.53 -2.04 -5.98
CA LEU A 253 12.61 -3.17 -5.95
C LEU A 253 11.29 -2.88 -6.72
N LEU A 254 10.74 -1.68 -6.59
CA LEU A 254 9.56 -1.26 -7.37
C LEU A 254 9.84 -1.24 -8.88
N LYS A 255 11.03 -0.76 -9.28
CA LYS A 255 11.48 -0.81 -10.67
C LYS A 255 11.62 -2.25 -11.18
N ALA A 256 12.14 -3.15 -10.35
CA ALA A 256 12.22 -4.57 -10.67
C ALA A 256 10.84 -5.21 -10.84
N SER A 257 9.86 -4.80 -10.02
CA SER A 257 8.46 -5.19 -10.15
C SER A 257 7.88 -4.74 -11.49
N ALA A 258 8.07 -3.48 -11.88
CA ALA A 258 7.64 -2.98 -13.18
C ALA A 258 8.28 -3.75 -14.35
N LEU A 259 9.61 -3.90 -14.35
CA LEU A 259 10.36 -4.59 -15.40
C LEU A 259 9.93 -6.05 -15.57
N SER A 260 9.76 -6.78 -14.47
CA SER A 260 9.33 -8.18 -14.50
C SER A 260 7.88 -8.37 -14.98
N ASN A 261 7.03 -7.35 -14.83
CA ASN A 261 5.70 -7.31 -15.46
C ASN A 261 5.75 -6.81 -16.92
N GLY A 262 6.92 -6.47 -17.46
CA GLY A 262 7.10 -5.98 -18.83
C GLY A 262 6.83 -4.47 -19.01
N ARG A 263 6.83 -3.70 -17.92
CA ARG A 263 6.64 -2.24 -17.92
C ARG A 263 7.99 -1.51 -17.82
N ASP A 264 8.08 -0.35 -18.46
CA ASP A 264 9.23 0.56 -18.43
C ASP A 264 9.08 1.70 -17.40
N ALA A 265 7.94 1.76 -16.73
CA ALA A 265 7.62 2.72 -15.68
C ALA A 265 6.97 2.03 -14.47
N VAL A 266 7.33 2.51 -13.28
CA VAL A 266 6.66 2.12 -12.03
C VAL A 266 5.22 2.65 -12.04
N SER A 267 4.29 1.81 -11.61
CA SER A 267 2.86 2.11 -11.50
C SER A 267 2.43 2.23 -10.04
N ILE A 268 1.22 2.74 -9.81
CA ILE A 268 0.62 2.78 -8.48
C ILE A 268 0.53 1.38 -7.84
N TRP A 269 0.29 0.34 -8.66
CA TRP A 269 0.14 -1.05 -8.20
C TRP A 269 1.42 -1.61 -7.57
N ASP A 270 2.59 -1.16 -8.03
CA ASP A 270 3.87 -1.60 -7.47
C ASP A 270 4.03 -1.12 -6.02
N LEU A 271 3.43 0.01 -5.64
CA LEU A 271 3.51 0.57 -4.28
C LEU A 271 2.94 -0.36 -3.22
N TRP A 272 2.11 -1.34 -3.59
CA TRP A 272 1.70 -2.42 -2.69
C TRP A 272 2.90 -3.11 -2.00
N LEU A 273 4.06 -3.20 -2.66
CA LEU A 273 5.27 -3.82 -2.10
C LEU A 273 5.92 -3.00 -0.97
N THR A 274 5.59 -1.71 -0.86
CA THR A 274 6.17 -0.83 0.17
C THR A 274 5.82 -1.27 1.58
N GLN A 275 4.67 -1.93 1.79
CA GLN A 275 4.27 -2.46 3.10
C GLN A 275 5.26 -3.49 3.67
N PHE A 276 6.01 -4.18 2.81
CA PHE A 276 7.01 -5.17 3.23
C PHE A 276 8.41 -4.58 3.37
N CYS A 277 8.62 -3.33 2.91
CA CYS A 277 9.93 -2.70 2.84
C CYS A 277 10.08 -1.52 3.81
N ALA A 278 9.02 -0.74 3.98
CA ALA A 278 9.07 0.54 4.67
C ALA A 278 9.09 0.39 6.20
N THR A 279 8.47 -0.65 6.75
CA THR A 279 8.33 -0.80 8.20
C THR A 279 9.42 -1.67 8.81
N ALA A 280 9.83 -1.31 10.03
CA ALA A 280 10.73 -2.12 10.85
C ALA A 280 10.03 -3.42 11.26
N GLU A 281 8.85 -3.28 11.83
CA GLU A 281 8.07 -4.42 12.30
C GLU A 281 7.06 -4.84 11.23
N PRO A 282 6.95 -6.14 10.92
CA PRO A 282 5.91 -6.61 10.01
C PRO A 282 4.49 -6.30 10.48
N VAL A 283 4.28 -6.14 11.79
CA VAL A 283 2.98 -5.76 12.36
C VAL A 283 2.55 -4.36 11.90
N GLN A 284 3.51 -3.45 11.71
CA GLN A 284 3.27 -2.10 11.20
C GLN A 284 2.93 -2.09 9.71
N ALA A 285 3.11 -3.20 8.97
CA ALA A 285 2.75 -3.27 7.55
C ALA A 285 1.26 -2.94 7.33
N GLY A 286 0.40 -3.20 8.32
CA GLY A 286 -1.01 -2.79 8.29
C GLY A 286 -1.21 -1.28 8.14
N ILE A 287 -0.36 -0.45 8.75
CA ILE A 287 -0.42 1.02 8.64
C ILE A 287 -0.16 1.44 7.19
N VAL A 288 0.85 0.83 6.55
CA VAL A 288 1.16 1.10 5.14
C VAL A 288 0.07 0.56 4.22
N ALA A 289 -0.49 -0.61 4.52
CA ALA A 289 -1.57 -1.20 3.75
C ALA A 289 -2.86 -0.35 3.82
N GLU A 290 -3.23 0.14 4.99
CA GLU A 290 -4.36 1.04 5.20
C GLU A 290 -4.15 2.38 4.50
N TRP A 291 -2.96 2.99 4.64
CA TRP A 291 -2.59 4.19 3.89
C TRP A 291 -2.70 3.97 2.38
N TYR A 292 -2.12 2.88 1.87
CA TYR A 292 -2.14 2.56 0.46
C TYR A 292 -3.56 2.36 -0.07
N LEU A 293 -4.41 1.63 0.67
CA LEU A 293 -5.84 1.49 0.33
C LEU A 293 -6.55 2.84 0.33
N GLY A 294 -6.32 3.70 1.32
CA GLY A 294 -6.91 5.04 1.38
C GLY A 294 -6.44 5.97 0.26
N MET A 295 -5.22 5.78 -0.24
CA MET A 295 -4.72 6.48 -1.43
C MET A 295 -5.35 5.97 -2.73
N LEU A 296 -5.81 4.71 -2.79
CA LEU A 296 -6.49 4.17 -3.96
C LEU A 296 -7.87 4.84 -4.12
N GLY A 297 -7.91 5.79 -5.05
CA GLY A 297 -9.08 6.61 -5.34
C GLY A 297 -8.80 8.09 -5.15
N VAL A 298 -7.85 8.46 -4.29
CA VAL A 298 -7.40 9.85 -4.11
C VAL A 298 -6.44 10.20 -5.26
N GLN A 299 -7.00 10.64 -6.38
CA GLN A 299 -6.23 11.11 -7.53
C GLN A 299 -6.01 12.64 -7.43
N GLY A 300 -4.75 13.07 -7.31
CA GLY A 300 -4.36 14.48 -7.33
C GLY A 300 -4.76 15.28 -6.09
N VAL A 301 -5.31 16.49 -6.30
CA VAL A 301 -5.63 17.48 -5.25
C VAL A 301 -7.02 17.25 -4.62
N ILE A 302 -7.76 16.23 -5.08
CA ILE A 302 -9.16 16.05 -4.72
C ILE A 302 -9.29 15.08 -3.53
N ASP A 303 -9.36 15.66 -2.33
CA ASP A 303 -9.74 14.95 -1.10
C ASP A 303 -11.24 14.59 -1.16
N PRO A 304 -11.63 13.30 -1.11
CA PRO A 304 -13.03 12.88 -1.07
C PRO A 304 -13.83 13.52 0.07
N ALA A 305 -13.19 13.84 1.19
CA ALA A 305 -13.83 14.51 2.32
C ALA A 305 -14.20 15.97 1.99
N ARG A 306 -13.49 16.63 1.05
CA ARG A 306 -13.86 17.97 0.56
C ARG A 306 -15.25 17.96 -0.07
N PHE A 307 -15.58 16.93 -0.85
CA PHE A 307 -16.90 16.83 -1.47
C PHE A 307 -18.03 16.76 -0.44
N GLY A 308 -17.83 16.03 0.65
CA GLY A 308 -18.77 16.01 1.77
C GLY A 308 -19.03 17.41 2.32
N ARG A 309 -17.96 18.14 2.67
CA ARG A 309 -18.05 19.52 3.18
C ARG A 309 -18.74 20.47 2.19
N VAL A 310 -18.42 20.36 0.90
CA VAL A 310 -19.02 21.20 -0.15
C VAL A 310 -20.53 20.96 -0.27
N VAL A 311 -20.96 19.69 -0.32
CA VAL A 311 -22.38 19.35 -0.43
C VAL A 311 -23.15 19.77 0.82
N GLU A 312 -22.58 19.54 2.02
CA GLU A 312 -23.17 19.98 3.29
C GLU A 312 -23.33 21.49 3.37
N ALA A 313 -22.32 22.25 2.90
CA ALA A 313 -22.41 23.71 2.86
C ALA A 313 -23.53 24.20 1.94
N PHE A 314 -23.72 23.57 0.77
CA PHE A 314 -24.84 23.90 -0.12
C PHE A 314 -26.20 23.51 0.47
N GLU A 315 -26.32 22.38 1.16
CA GLU A 315 -27.56 21.98 1.82
C GLU A 315 -27.92 22.94 2.95
N ALA A 316 -26.96 23.30 3.81
CA ALA A 316 -27.15 24.26 4.89
C ALA A 316 -27.55 25.64 4.35
N GLN A 317 -26.88 26.11 3.30
CA GLN A 317 -27.22 27.38 2.65
C GLN A 317 -28.61 27.34 2.00
N LEU A 318 -29.01 26.21 1.41
CA LEU A 318 -30.35 26.04 0.85
C LEU A 318 -31.41 26.09 1.95
N GLU A 319 -31.18 25.43 3.08
CA GLU A 319 -32.10 25.44 4.22
C GLU A 319 -32.29 26.86 4.78
N ILE A 320 -31.19 27.62 4.91
CA ILE A 320 -31.23 29.03 5.29
C ILE A 320 -32.08 29.84 4.29
N GLU A 321 -31.87 29.63 2.99
CA GLU A 321 -32.59 30.37 1.94
C GLU A 321 -34.08 29.99 1.84
N GLN A 322 -34.44 28.73 2.11
CA GLN A 322 -35.83 28.25 2.15
C GLN A 322 -36.59 28.76 3.37
N ASN A 323 -35.92 28.83 4.52
CA ASN A 323 -36.50 29.29 5.79
C ASN A 323 -36.39 30.80 5.99
N ALA A 324 -35.69 31.51 5.11
CA ALA A 324 -35.57 32.95 5.15
C ALA A 324 -36.94 33.61 4.98
N ASN A 325 -37.28 34.47 5.95
CA ASN A 325 -38.48 35.27 5.92
C ASN A 325 -38.11 36.75 5.81
N ASP A 326 -38.77 37.46 4.91
CA ASP A 326 -38.70 38.91 4.82
C ASP A 326 -39.86 39.51 5.63
N LEU A 327 -39.66 40.73 6.11
CA LEU A 327 -40.77 41.52 6.63
C LEU A 327 -41.72 41.89 5.49
N ASN A 328 -43.02 41.73 5.74
CA ASN A 328 -44.06 41.99 4.77
C ASN A 328 -44.41 43.48 4.79
N TYR A 329 -44.08 44.20 3.71
CA TYR A 329 -44.39 45.61 3.54
C TYR A 329 -45.37 45.80 2.38
N ASP A 330 -46.27 46.78 2.50
CA ASP A 330 -47.19 47.19 1.44
C ASP A 330 -46.52 48.13 0.42
N GLU A 331 -47.27 48.54 -0.61
CA GLU A 331 -46.80 49.44 -1.67
C GLU A 331 -46.41 50.85 -1.18
N GLN A 332 -46.73 51.20 0.07
CA GLN A 332 -46.38 52.47 0.72
C GLN A 332 -45.22 52.33 1.72
N GLY A 333 -44.64 51.14 1.85
CA GLY A 333 -43.51 50.87 2.74
C GLY A 333 -43.91 50.66 4.21
N VAL A 334 -45.18 50.35 4.48
CA VAL A 334 -45.70 50.09 5.83
C VAL A 334 -45.76 48.58 6.09
N LEU A 335 -45.32 48.16 7.28
CA LEU A 335 -45.37 46.76 7.72
C LEU A 335 -46.82 46.25 7.76
N THR A 336 -47.11 45.26 6.94
CA THR A 336 -48.42 44.64 6.81
C THR A 336 -48.47 43.34 7.62
N ALA A 337 -49.29 43.32 8.68
CA ALA A 337 -49.69 42.06 9.31
C ALA A 337 -50.69 41.34 8.39
N GLY A 338 -50.43 40.09 8.01
CA GLY A 338 -51.42 39.27 7.31
C GLY A 338 -52.72 39.13 8.12
N ASN A 339 -53.85 38.94 7.41
CA ASN A 339 -55.23 38.90 7.93
C ASN A 339 -55.35 38.36 9.37
N LEU A 340 -55.50 39.25 10.35
CA LEU A 340 -55.84 38.95 11.73
C LEU A 340 -57.36 38.73 11.89
N LEU A 341 -57.92 37.73 11.21
CA LEU A 341 -59.31 37.33 11.39
C LEU A 341 -59.44 35.80 11.39
N ASP A 342 -59.06 35.20 12.51
CA ASP A 342 -59.84 34.17 13.22
C ASP A 342 -58.93 33.45 14.23
N HIS A 343 -58.95 33.90 15.47
CA HIS A 343 -59.12 33.02 16.62
C HIS A 343 -59.46 33.89 17.83
N GLN A 344 -60.70 33.71 18.29
CA GLN A 344 -61.27 34.38 19.45
C GLN A 344 -60.34 34.29 20.66
N VAL A 345 -60.10 35.46 21.24
CA VAL A 345 -59.63 35.62 22.61
C VAL A 345 -60.66 34.97 23.54
N ASN A 346 -60.25 33.98 24.33
CA ASN A 346 -60.93 33.65 25.57
C ASN A 346 -60.01 34.08 26.72
N ASP A 347 -60.52 34.98 27.55
CA ASP A 347 -59.81 35.66 28.62
C ASP A 347 -59.37 34.67 29.72
N GLY A 348 -58.13 34.86 30.21
CA GLY A 348 -57.67 34.12 31.37
C GLY A 348 -56.20 34.34 31.76
N LYS A 349 -55.94 35.44 32.48
CA LYS A 349 -54.77 35.69 33.34
C LYS A 349 -53.38 35.78 32.68
N GLY A 350 -52.89 37.02 32.61
CA GLY A 350 -51.56 37.43 33.10
C GLY A 350 -50.36 36.56 32.71
N ALA A 351 -49.92 36.67 31.46
CA ALA A 351 -48.55 36.39 31.07
C ALA A 351 -48.14 37.43 30.04
N SER A 352 -46.97 38.04 30.21
CA SER A 352 -46.34 38.90 29.21
C SER A 352 -46.04 38.08 27.95
N VAL A 353 -46.99 38.07 27.01
CA VAL A 353 -46.81 37.46 25.70
C VAL A 353 -45.99 38.42 24.86
N ALA A 354 -44.71 38.08 24.63
CA ALA A 354 -43.93 38.72 23.58
C ALA A 354 -44.71 38.62 22.26
N PRO A 355 -44.86 39.73 21.50
CA PRO A 355 -45.61 39.71 20.25
C PRO A 355 -44.98 38.70 19.29
N ARG A 356 -45.76 37.70 18.87
CA ARG A 356 -45.31 36.73 17.86
C ARG A 356 -45.16 37.50 16.55
N LEU A 357 -43.94 37.65 16.04
CA LEU A 357 -43.62 38.35 14.77
C LEU A 357 -44.17 37.63 13.53
N SER A 358 -44.71 36.42 13.68
CA SER A 358 -45.26 35.55 12.63
C SER A 358 -46.23 36.23 11.64
N PRO A 359 -47.12 37.17 12.04
CA PRO A 359 -48.03 37.84 11.10
C PRO A 359 -47.35 38.79 10.11
N PHE A 360 -46.11 39.22 10.41
CA PHE A 360 -45.38 40.23 9.64
C PHE A 360 -44.30 39.63 8.74
N LEU A 361 -44.20 38.30 8.68
CA LEU A 361 -43.17 37.59 7.95
C LEU A 361 -43.77 36.97 6.68
N ARG A 362 -43.13 37.22 5.53
CA ARG A 362 -43.41 36.54 4.26
C ARG A 362 -42.21 35.70 3.86
N THR A 363 -42.44 34.58 3.17
CA THR A 363 -41.35 33.79 2.60
C THR A 363 -40.52 34.65 1.65
N ARG A 364 -39.21 34.67 1.86
CA ARG A 364 -38.28 35.42 1.02
C ARG A 364 -38.36 34.93 -0.42
N ARG A 365 -38.30 35.87 -1.37
CA ARG A 365 -38.31 35.58 -2.82
C ARG A 365 -36.97 36.00 -3.43
N TYR A 366 -36.55 35.29 -4.45
CA TYR A 366 -35.23 35.44 -5.06
C TYR A 366 -35.33 35.80 -6.55
N GLY A 367 -34.38 36.60 -7.04
CA GLY A 367 -34.27 36.97 -8.46
C GLY A 367 -33.78 35.80 -9.32
N THR A 368 -34.05 35.86 -10.62
CA THR A 368 -33.59 34.83 -11.58
C THR A 368 -32.07 34.74 -11.65
N THR A 369 -31.36 35.86 -11.51
CA THR A 369 -29.90 35.89 -11.45
C THR A 369 -29.35 35.15 -10.21
N HIS A 370 -30.01 35.30 -9.05
CA HIS A 370 -29.60 34.63 -7.81
C HIS A 370 -29.76 33.11 -7.89
N ILE A 371 -30.95 32.66 -8.29
CA ILE A 371 -31.24 31.23 -8.46
C ILE A 371 -30.32 30.62 -9.51
N GLY A 372 -30.10 31.31 -10.64
CA GLY A 372 -29.20 30.86 -11.69
C GLY A 372 -27.76 30.67 -11.20
N ALA A 373 -27.25 31.61 -10.41
CA ALA A 373 -25.90 31.52 -9.85
C ALA A 373 -25.75 30.35 -8.86
N ARG A 374 -26.73 30.14 -7.96
CA ARG A 374 -26.70 29.00 -7.01
C ARG A 374 -26.78 27.66 -7.75
N VAL A 375 -27.68 27.54 -8.72
CA VAL A 375 -27.79 26.33 -9.54
C VAL A 375 -26.50 26.06 -10.30
N ALA A 376 -25.85 27.09 -10.86
CA ALA A 376 -24.57 26.94 -11.55
C ALA A 376 -23.43 26.51 -10.60
N GLN A 377 -23.37 27.06 -9.38
CA GLN A 377 -22.39 26.67 -8.37
C GLN A 377 -22.54 25.19 -7.98
N VAL A 378 -23.76 24.75 -7.69
CA VAL A 378 -24.03 23.34 -7.36
C VAL A 378 -23.78 22.42 -8.56
N GLN A 379 -24.09 22.87 -9.79
CA GLN A 379 -23.80 22.10 -11.00
C GLN A 379 -22.29 21.88 -11.19
N SER A 380 -21.47 22.89 -10.94
CA SER A 380 -20.00 22.74 -10.97
C SER A 380 -19.52 21.65 -10.01
N ALA A 381 -20.07 21.60 -8.79
CA ALA A 381 -19.73 20.56 -7.82
C ALA A 381 -20.22 19.16 -8.26
N ILE A 382 -21.39 19.07 -8.89
CA ILE A 382 -21.90 17.81 -9.48
C ILE A 382 -20.99 17.33 -10.61
N ASP A 383 -20.50 18.23 -11.45
CA ASP A 383 -19.60 17.91 -12.56
C ASP A 383 -18.23 17.43 -12.03
N GLU A 384 -17.68 18.08 -10.98
CA GLU A 384 -16.48 17.60 -10.28
C GLU A 384 -16.68 16.20 -9.67
N LEU A 385 -17.82 15.95 -9.02
CA LEU A 385 -18.19 14.63 -8.49
C LEU A 385 -18.29 13.57 -9.60
N GLY A 386 -18.86 13.93 -10.75
CA GLY A 386 -18.97 13.05 -11.92
C GLY A 386 -17.60 12.65 -12.48
N ALA A 387 -16.71 13.63 -12.68
CA ALA A 387 -15.35 13.37 -13.14
C ALA A 387 -14.56 12.48 -12.16
N TYR A 388 -14.79 12.65 -10.85
CA TYR A 388 -14.19 11.79 -9.83
C TYR A 388 -14.73 10.35 -9.89
N LEU A 389 -16.05 10.17 -10.09
CA LEU A 389 -16.64 8.83 -10.29
C LEU A 389 -16.07 8.12 -11.51
N ASP A 390 -15.92 8.83 -12.64
CA ASP A 390 -15.31 8.27 -13.85
C ASP A 390 -13.86 7.81 -13.59
N SER A 391 -13.11 8.58 -12.80
CA SER A 391 -11.76 8.19 -12.39
C SER A 391 -11.73 6.96 -11.48
N LEU A 392 -12.70 6.82 -10.56
CA LEU A 392 -12.81 5.63 -9.71
C LEU A 392 -13.18 4.39 -10.52
N ASP A 393 -14.08 4.54 -11.49
CA ASP A 393 -14.49 3.45 -12.38
C ASP A 393 -13.30 2.98 -13.24
N HIS A 394 -12.50 3.92 -13.77
CA HIS A 394 -11.27 3.57 -14.49
C HIS A 394 -10.25 2.84 -13.59
N LEU A 395 -10.06 3.28 -12.35
CA LEU A 395 -9.15 2.62 -11.41
C LEU A 395 -9.64 1.20 -11.03
N ALA A 396 -10.96 1.03 -10.88
CA ALA A 396 -11.56 -0.28 -10.63
C ALA A 396 -11.40 -1.23 -11.83
N ASP A 397 -11.53 -0.70 -13.05
CA ASP A 397 -11.26 -1.46 -14.27
C ASP A 397 -9.77 -1.84 -14.38
N GLU A 398 -8.85 -0.91 -14.10
CA GLU A 398 -7.42 -1.22 -14.02
C GLU A 398 -7.13 -2.28 -12.97
N LEU A 399 -7.70 -2.18 -11.77
CA LEU A 399 -7.54 -3.18 -10.71
C LEU A 399 -7.95 -4.58 -11.20
N ALA A 400 -9.10 -4.68 -11.89
CA ALA A 400 -9.64 -5.94 -12.38
C ALA A 400 -8.78 -6.56 -13.51
N HIS A 401 -8.08 -5.74 -14.29
CA HIS A 401 -7.26 -6.20 -15.42
C HIS A 401 -5.79 -6.43 -15.06
N GLU A 402 -5.20 -5.50 -14.29
CA GLU A 402 -3.77 -5.47 -13.97
C GLU A 402 -3.42 -6.40 -12.81
N VAL A 403 -4.13 -6.36 -11.69
CA VAL A 403 -3.73 -7.09 -10.48
C VAL A 403 -3.73 -8.61 -10.66
N PRO A 404 -4.70 -9.26 -11.34
CA PRO A 404 -4.62 -10.71 -11.61
C PRO A 404 -3.41 -11.10 -12.48
N ARG A 405 -2.95 -10.18 -13.33
CA ARG A 405 -1.79 -10.32 -14.21
C ARG A 405 -0.48 -9.86 -13.57
N HIS A 406 -0.57 -9.19 -12.42
CA HIS A 406 0.59 -8.76 -11.68
C HIS A 406 1.28 -9.95 -11.01
N LEU A 407 2.60 -10.07 -11.20
CA LEU A 407 3.36 -11.20 -10.66
C LEU A 407 3.47 -11.16 -9.13
N TRP A 408 3.56 -9.97 -8.56
CA TRP A 408 3.99 -9.80 -7.16
C TRP A 408 2.87 -9.48 -6.19
N ILE A 409 1.69 -9.06 -6.66
CA ILE A 409 0.59 -8.62 -5.79
C ILE A 409 -0.26 -9.83 -5.43
N ALA A 410 -0.48 -10.04 -4.14
CA ALA A 410 -1.29 -11.13 -3.63
C ALA A 410 -2.71 -11.09 -4.22
N PRO A 411 -3.29 -12.21 -4.71
CA PRO A 411 -4.66 -12.22 -5.24
C PRO A 411 -5.70 -11.72 -4.25
N GLU A 412 -5.48 -11.94 -2.95
CA GLU A 412 -6.34 -11.52 -1.85
C GLU A 412 -6.46 -9.98 -1.77
N PHE A 413 -5.40 -9.27 -2.15
CA PHE A 413 -5.41 -7.80 -2.18
C PHE A 413 -6.40 -7.26 -3.20
N ALA A 414 -6.57 -7.91 -4.36
CA ALA A 414 -7.49 -7.46 -5.40
C ALA A 414 -8.93 -7.36 -4.87
N GLN A 415 -9.36 -8.33 -4.07
CA GLN A 415 -10.69 -8.33 -3.47
C GLN A 415 -10.84 -7.19 -2.46
N GLN A 416 -9.85 -6.98 -1.59
CA GLN A 416 -9.88 -5.90 -0.59
C GLN A 416 -9.92 -4.52 -1.24
N ALA A 417 -9.07 -4.29 -2.25
CA ALA A 417 -9.03 -3.04 -3.00
C ALA A 417 -10.35 -2.79 -3.76
N ALA A 418 -10.93 -3.83 -4.38
CA ALA A 418 -12.20 -3.70 -5.09
C ALA A 418 -13.35 -3.32 -4.14
N LEU A 419 -13.39 -3.92 -2.95
CA LEU A 419 -14.38 -3.57 -1.92
C LEU A 419 -14.20 -2.11 -1.44
N HIS A 420 -12.95 -1.68 -1.24
CA HIS A 420 -12.65 -0.30 -0.86
C HIS A 420 -13.12 0.69 -1.93
N LEU A 421 -12.73 0.48 -3.19
CA LEU A 421 -13.14 1.34 -4.30
C LEU A 421 -14.66 1.38 -4.47
N ALA A 422 -15.34 0.23 -4.36
CA ALA A 422 -16.79 0.16 -4.42
C ALA A 422 -17.47 0.94 -3.28
N GLY A 423 -16.92 0.88 -2.06
CA GLY A 423 -17.38 1.66 -0.91
C GLY A 423 -17.21 3.16 -1.13
N THR A 424 -16.02 3.59 -1.58
CA THR A 424 -15.74 4.99 -1.91
C THR A 424 -16.68 5.49 -3.02
N ARG A 425 -16.86 4.72 -4.09
CA ARG A 425 -17.80 5.03 -5.17
C ARG A 425 -19.23 5.20 -4.64
N ALA A 426 -19.71 4.28 -3.80
CA ALA A 426 -21.06 4.36 -3.23
C ALA A 426 -21.27 5.64 -2.42
N ASN A 427 -20.26 6.05 -1.62
CA ASN A 427 -20.29 7.30 -0.87
C ASN A 427 -20.38 8.52 -1.79
N ILE A 428 -19.60 8.56 -2.86
CA ILE A 428 -19.60 9.67 -3.84
C ILE A 428 -20.93 9.72 -4.61
N VAL A 429 -21.49 8.58 -5.02
CA VAL A 429 -22.82 8.52 -5.64
C VAL A 429 -23.90 9.08 -4.71
N ALA A 430 -23.83 8.76 -3.40
CA ALA A 430 -24.75 9.32 -2.42
C ALA A 430 -24.59 10.85 -2.28
N LEU A 431 -23.36 11.37 -2.29
CA LEU A 431 -23.09 12.81 -2.29
C LEU A 431 -23.59 13.50 -3.57
N GLN A 432 -23.43 12.86 -4.74
CA GLN A 432 -23.95 13.39 -6.00
C GLN A 432 -25.48 13.46 -6.01
N ALA A 433 -26.16 12.44 -5.47
CA ALA A 433 -27.62 12.45 -5.32
C ALA A 433 -28.09 13.59 -4.40
N ARG A 434 -27.39 13.82 -3.28
CA ARG A 434 -27.61 14.95 -2.37
C ARG A 434 -27.40 16.30 -3.07
N ALA A 435 -26.32 16.45 -3.82
CA ALA A 435 -26.05 17.66 -4.61
C ALA A 435 -27.14 17.93 -5.66
N HIS A 436 -27.64 16.89 -6.35
CA HIS A 436 -28.79 17.02 -7.25
C HIS A 436 -30.06 17.47 -6.54
N ALA A 437 -30.34 16.95 -5.34
CA ALA A 437 -31.47 17.37 -4.53
C ALA A 437 -31.34 18.85 -4.12
N ALA A 438 -30.15 19.27 -3.66
CA ALA A 438 -29.86 20.68 -3.35
C ALA A 438 -30.05 21.58 -4.58
N ARG A 439 -29.52 21.21 -5.75
CA ARG A 439 -29.69 21.95 -7.01
C ARG A 439 -31.17 22.14 -7.36
N ASN A 440 -31.97 21.08 -7.25
CA ASN A 440 -33.41 21.14 -7.52
C ASN A 440 -34.13 22.00 -6.48
N GLY A 441 -33.71 21.97 -5.22
CA GLY A 441 -34.22 22.83 -4.16
C GLY A 441 -33.97 24.32 -4.43
N TYR A 442 -32.76 24.69 -4.87
CA TYR A 442 -32.46 26.06 -5.29
C TYR A 442 -33.30 26.50 -6.49
N ALA A 443 -33.47 25.62 -7.48
CA ALA A 443 -34.29 25.91 -8.67
C ALA A 443 -35.78 26.12 -8.35
N ALA A 444 -36.26 25.53 -7.24
CA ALA A 444 -37.62 25.62 -6.74
C ALA A 444 -37.85 26.80 -5.78
N LEU A 445 -36.84 27.62 -5.47
CA LEU A 445 -36.99 28.77 -4.58
C LEU A 445 -38.05 29.76 -5.11
N PRO A 446 -38.83 30.41 -4.22
CA PRO A 446 -39.85 31.38 -4.61
C PRO A 446 -39.26 32.53 -5.43
N ARG A 447 -39.84 32.84 -6.60
CA ARG A 447 -39.28 33.81 -7.55
C ARG A 447 -39.82 35.23 -7.35
N LEU A 448 -38.94 36.22 -7.49
CA LEU A 448 -39.32 37.64 -7.65
C LEU A 448 -39.81 37.90 -9.08
N ALA A 449 -40.80 38.78 -9.23
CA ALA A 449 -41.35 39.17 -10.53
C ALA A 449 -40.41 40.10 -11.32
N VAL A 450 -39.51 40.82 -10.63
CA VAL A 450 -38.51 41.72 -11.22
C VAL A 450 -37.14 41.31 -10.69
N ASP A 451 -36.20 41.05 -11.59
CA ASP A 451 -34.86 40.59 -11.25
C ASP A 451 -33.98 41.76 -10.78
N SER A 452 -33.38 41.63 -9.59
CA SER A 452 -32.44 42.61 -9.06
C SER A 452 -31.07 42.57 -9.74
N ARG A 453 -30.79 41.55 -10.58
CA ARG A 453 -29.50 41.31 -11.28
C ARG A 453 -28.27 41.18 -10.37
N ILE A 454 -28.46 40.99 -9.07
CA ILE A 454 -27.38 40.79 -8.10
C ILE A 454 -27.13 39.29 -7.96
N ALA A 455 -25.89 38.86 -8.23
CA ALA A 455 -25.46 37.49 -8.02
C ALA A 455 -25.05 37.28 -6.55
N PRO A 456 -25.42 36.16 -5.91
CA PRO A 456 -24.97 35.83 -4.58
C PRO A 456 -23.49 35.52 -4.54
N GLU A 457 -22.86 35.82 -3.40
CA GLU A 457 -21.49 35.40 -3.13
C GLU A 457 -21.37 33.86 -3.20
N PRO A 458 -20.22 33.33 -3.65
CA PRO A 458 -19.95 31.90 -3.65
C PRO A 458 -20.16 31.29 -2.26
N VAL A 459 -20.71 30.08 -2.19
CA VAL A 459 -20.70 29.33 -0.93
C VAL A 459 -19.24 28.97 -0.61
N VAL A 460 -18.68 29.55 0.45
CA VAL A 460 -17.31 29.29 0.88
C VAL A 460 -17.31 28.06 1.79
N VAL A 461 -16.36 27.17 1.56
CA VAL A 461 -16.14 25.95 2.35
C VAL A 461 -14.76 26.11 2.99
N ASP A 462 -14.71 26.25 4.31
CA ASP A 462 -13.45 26.23 5.08
C ASP A 462 -12.87 24.81 5.18
#